data_AF-A0A143XSC5-F1
#
_entry.id   AF-A0A143XSC5-F1
#
_cell.length_a   1.000
_cell.length_b   1.000
_cell.length_c   1.000
_cell.angle_alpha   90.00
_cell.angle_beta   90.00
_cell.angle_gamma   90.00
#
_symmetry.space_group_name_H-M   'P 1'
#
loop_
_entity.id
_entity.type
_entity.pdbx_description
1 polymer ?
#
loop_
_entity_poly.entity_id
_entity_poly.type
_entity_poly.pdbx_seq_one_letter_code
_entity_poly.pdbx_strand_id
1 'polypeptide(L)'
;MYLKKFFSKDKMRMEEKEIIEPSSAPMPEETLEARIRYALDSISGISYQADVPASAIDSSAHPAAKPIAFMVYKNEHPVLAIAIVKNNTYRSMPVKGTQMLVENRGMDYIRFFRELENRPDYIRSRIISKL
;
A
#
# COMPACT_ATOMS: atom_id res chain seq x y z
N MET A 1 47.05 49.42 11.41
CA MET A 1 46.47 48.85 10.18
C MET A 1 46.28 47.35 10.44
N TYR A 2 45.01 46.91 10.55
CA TYR A 2 44.43 45.57 10.29
C TYR A 2 45.25 44.28 10.56
N LEU A 3 44.73 43.13 11.02
CA LEU A 3 43.54 42.61 11.69
C LEU A 3 43.80 41.07 11.79
N LYS A 4 43.49 40.46 12.94
CA LYS A 4 43.23 39.03 13.25
C LYS A 4 43.39 37.94 12.16
N LYS A 5 43.90 36.77 12.57
CA LYS A 5 43.41 35.40 12.23
C LYS A 5 44.06 34.38 13.20
N PHE A 6 43.52 34.20 14.41
CA PHE A 6 42.66 33.06 14.78
C PHE A 6 42.78 31.84 13.85
N PHE A 7 43.64 30.89 14.24
CA PHE A 7 43.46 29.48 13.89
C PHE A 7 42.75 28.79 15.05
N SER A 8 41.42 28.94 15.09
CA SER A 8 40.56 28.03 15.84
C SER A 8 40.46 26.76 15.01
N LYS A 9 41.13 25.68 15.42
CA LYS A 9 40.84 24.33 14.92
C LYS A 9 39.57 23.87 15.61
N ASP A 10 38.46 24.50 15.24
CA ASP A 10 37.14 24.04 15.64
C ASP A 10 36.93 22.65 15.02
N LYS A 11 36.85 21.69 15.95
CA LYS A 11 36.22 20.37 15.81
C LYS A 11 35.18 20.38 14.68
N MET A 12 35.54 19.79 13.54
CA MET A 12 34.55 19.29 12.61
C MET A 12 33.81 18.14 13.29
N ARG A 13 32.72 18.47 14.00
CA ARG A 13 31.67 17.50 14.29
C ARG A 13 31.04 17.16 12.94
N MET A 14 31.47 16.04 12.38
CA MET A 14 30.65 15.37 11.38
C MET A 14 29.36 14.96 12.09
N GLU A 15 28.27 15.61 11.73
CA GLU A 15 26.93 15.12 12.06
C GLU A 15 26.79 13.78 11.34
N GLU A 16 26.97 12.69 12.09
CA GLU A 16 26.47 11.38 11.72
C GLU A 16 24.98 11.53 11.52
N LYS A 17 24.56 11.66 10.25
CA LYS A 17 23.18 11.39 9.88
C LYS A 17 22.94 9.94 10.24
N GLU A 18 22.19 9.70 11.32
CA GLU A 18 21.60 8.40 11.60
C GLU A 18 20.92 7.94 10.31
N ILE A 19 21.56 6.98 9.65
CA ILE A 19 20.91 6.15 8.66
C ILE A 19 19.90 5.37 9.49
N ILE A 20 18.64 5.81 9.47
CA ILE A 20 17.54 5.04 10.02
C ILE A 20 17.51 3.77 9.17
N GLU A 21 18.15 2.71 9.67
CA GLU A 21 18.02 1.38 9.10
C GLU A 21 16.52 1.08 8.96
N PRO A 22 16.05 0.55 7.82
CA PRO A 22 14.67 0.13 7.72
C PRO A 22 14.43 -0.87 8.86
N SER A 23 13.50 -0.51 9.75
CA SER A 23 13.10 -1.26 10.93
C SER A 23 13.22 -2.77 10.69
N SER A 24 14.11 -3.41 11.47
CA SER A 24 14.32 -4.87 11.54
C SER A 24 13.15 -5.60 12.20
N ALA A 25 11.92 -5.07 12.08
CA ALA A 25 10.73 -5.77 12.50
C ALA A 25 10.64 -7.07 11.71
N PRO A 26 10.52 -8.24 12.36
CA PRO A 26 10.32 -9.49 11.66
C PRO A 26 9.05 -9.37 10.81
N MET A 27 9.22 -9.58 9.50
CA MET A 27 8.12 -9.65 8.55
C MET A 27 7.09 -10.68 9.05
N PRO A 28 5.80 -10.36 9.17
CA PRO A 28 4.80 -11.37 9.50
C PRO A 28 4.67 -12.31 8.29
N GLU A 29 5.31 -13.49 8.37
CA GLU A 29 5.51 -14.37 7.21
C GLU A 29 4.26 -15.15 6.77
N GLU A 30 3.17 -15.20 7.53
CA GLU A 30 2.19 -16.28 7.31
C GLU A 30 1.16 -16.06 6.20
N THR A 31 0.79 -14.82 5.83
CA THR A 31 -0.25 -14.60 4.80
C THR A 31 0.01 -13.39 3.89
N LEU A 32 -0.48 -13.45 2.66
CA LEU A 32 -0.45 -12.34 1.70
C LEU A 32 -1.16 -11.09 2.25
N GLU A 33 -2.28 -11.29 2.94
CA GLU A 33 -3.03 -10.26 3.64
C GLU A 33 -2.16 -9.54 4.67
N ALA A 34 -1.40 -10.27 5.49
CA ALA A 34 -0.51 -9.68 6.48
C ALA A 34 0.60 -8.84 5.82
N ARG A 35 1.17 -9.32 4.70
CA ARG A 35 2.17 -8.56 3.94
C ARG A 35 1.60 -7.28 3.33
N ILE A 36 0.36 -7.32 2.81
CA ILE A 36 -0.31 -6.13 2.29
C ILE A 36 -0.61 -5.14 3.42
N ARG A 37 -1.11 -5.59 4.58
CA ARG A 37 -1.30 -4.72 5.76
C ARG A 37 0.00 -4.04 6.16
N TYR A 38 1.07 -4.81 6.32
CA TYR A 38 2.39 -4.26 6.64
C TYR A 38 2.85 -3.21 5.62
N ALA A 39 2.65 -3.47 4.33
CA ALA A 39 2.97 -2.50 3.29
C ALA A 39 2.13 -1.22 3.39
N LEU A 40 0.83 -1.33 3.66
CA LEU A 40 -0.08 -0.19 3.86
C LEU A 40 0.27 0.61 5.12
N ASP A 41 0.53 -0.06 6.24
CA ASP A 41 0.91 0.55 7.52
C ASP A 41 2.24 1.34 7.39
N SER A 42 3.10 0.95 6.45
CA SER A 42 4.37 1.65 6.16
C SER A 42 4.22 2.95 5.36
N ILE A 43 3.02 3.28 4.86
CA ILE A 43 2.76 4.45 4.03
C ILE A 43 2.05 5.51 4.86
N SER A 44 2.64 6.70 4.95
CA SER A 44 2.06 7.82 5.69
C SER A 44 0.95 8.52 4.90
N GLY A 45 -0.04 9.07 5.62
CA GLY A 45 -1.10 9.88 5.01
C GLY A 45 -2.20 9.08 4.30
N ILE A 46 -2.25 7.77 4.50
CA ILE A 46 -3.36 6.91 4.06
C ILE A 46 -4.03 6.23 5.26
N SER A 47 -5.26 5.79 5.06
CA SER A 47 -5.96 4.83 5.91
C SER A 47 -6.54 3.72 5.04
N TYR A 48 -6.94 2.60 5.64
CA TYR A 48 -7.57 1.52 4.87
C TYR A 48 -8.63 0.77 5.67
N GLN A 49 -9.54 0.14 4.93
CA GLN A 49 -10.55 -0.77 5.44
C GLN A 49 -10.37 -2.14 4.80
N ALA A 50 -10.38 -3.20 5.60
CA ALA A 50 -10.30 -4.58 5.10
C ALA A 50 -11.70 -5.16 4.80
N ASP A 51 -11.74 -6.15 3.92
CA ASP A 51 -12.91 -6.98 3.62
C ASP A 51 -14.18 -6.18 3.25
N VAL A 52 -14.02 -5.21 2.37
CA VAL A 52 -15.09 -4.31 1.94
C VAL A 52 -16.02 -5.03 0.96
N PRO A 53 -17.32 -5.20 1.28
CA PRO A 53 -18.26 -5.84 0.38
C PRO A 53 -18.52 -4.95 -0.83
N ALA A 54 -18.77 -5.55 -2.00
CA ALA A 54 -19.04 -4.80 -3.23
C ALA A 54 -20.26 -3.86 -3.07
N SER A 55 -21.25 -4.23 -2.26
CA SER A 55 -22.42 -3.42 -1.95
C SER A 55 -22.11 -2.13 -1.18
N ALA A 56 -20.99 -2.08 -0.44
CA ALA A 56 -20.53 -0.86 0.22
C ALA A 56 -19.87 0.11 -0.76
N ILE A 57 -19.38 -0.38 -1.90
CA ILE A 57 -18.82 0.44 -2.98
C ILE A 57 -19.95 1.02 -3.83
N ASP A 58 -20.89 0.17 -4.20
CA ASP A 58 -22.08 0.54 -4.95
C ASP A 58 -23.28 -0.30 -4.52
N SER A 59 -24.38 0.35 -4.14
CA SER A 59 -25.60 -0.34 -3.68
C SER A 59 -26.26 -1.19 -4.78
N SER A 60 -25.96 -0.93 -6.05
CA SER A 60 -26.41 -1.73 -7.20
C SER A 60 -25.55 -2.98 -7.45
N ALA A 61 -24.52 -3.22 -6.64
CA ALA A 61 -23.62 -4.35 -6.81
C ALA A 61 -24.40 -5.68 -6.81
N HIS A 62 -24.10 -6.53 -7.80
CA HIS A 62 -24.68 -7.86 -7.86
C HIS A 62 -24.26 -8.67 -6.61
N PRO A 63 -25.15 -9.45 -5.98
CA PRO A 63 -24.84 -10.21 -4.75
C PRO A 63 -23.65 -11.17 -4.88
N ALA A 64 -23.40 -11.66 -6.10
CA ALA A 64 -22.28 -12.54 -6.39
C ALA A 64 -20.94 -11.81 -6.62
N ALA A 65 -20.91 -10.47 -6.66
CA ALA A 65 -19.68 -9.71 -6.81
C ALA A 65 -18.73 -9.98 -5.63
N LYS A 66 -17.43 -10.12 -5.90
CA LYS A 66 -16.46 -10.41 -4.84
C LYS A 66 -16.19 -9.18 -3.97
N PRO A 67 -15.97 -9.34 -2.66
CA PRO A 67 -15.49 -8.24 -1.83
C PRO A 67 -14.07 -7.82 -2.24
N ILE A 68 -13.74 -6.57 -1.94
CA ILE A 68 -12.38 -6.02 -2.02
C ILE A 68 -11.65 -6.37 -0.72
N ALA A 69 -10.41 -6.83 -0.83
CA ALA A 69 -9.64 -7.22 0.35
C ALA A 69 -9.20 -6.00 1.16
N PHE A 70 -8.78 -4.92 0.50
CA PHE A 70 -8.46 -3.64 1.14
C PHE A 70 -8.93 -2.46 0.29
N MET A 71 -9.67 -1.54 0.89
CA MET A 71 -9.98 -0.23 0.32
C MET A 71 -9.09 0.80 1.00
N VAL A 72 -8.32 1.55 0.23
CA VAL A 72 -7.38 2.57 0.71
C VAL A 72 -7.96 3.95 0.49
N TYR A 73 -7.81 4.79 1.51
CA TYR A 73 -8.32 6.15 1.54
C TYR A 73 -7.17 7.14 1.75
N LYS A 74 -7.30 8.31 1.12
CA LYS A 74 -6.41 9.46 1.29
C LYS A 74 -7.28 10.67 1.57
N ASN A 75 -7.10 11.29 2.74
CA ASN A 75 -7.99 12.37 3.21
C ASN A 75 -9.48 11.99 3.13
N GLU A 76 -9.84 10.80 3.64
CA GLU A 76 -11.21 10.25 3.65
C GLU A 76 -11.81 9.91 2.27
N HIS A 77 -11.11 10.19 1.17
CA HIS A 77 -11.53 9.79 -0.17
C HIS A 77 -10.95 8.42 -0.56
N PRO A 78 -11.75 7.46 -1.03
CA PRO A 78 -11.24 6.18 -1.49
C PRO A 78 -10.46 6.37 -2.79
N VAL A 79 -9.24 5.86 -2.85
CA VAL A 79 -8.32 6.06 -3.99
C VAL A 79 -7.89 4.76 -4.65
N LEU A 80 -7.80 3.67 -3.89
CA LEU A 80 -7.25 2.41 -4.37
C LEU A 80 -7.99 1.22 -3.75
N ALA A 81 -8.46 0.30 -4.59
CA ALA A 81 -8.99 -0.98 -4.17
C ALA A 81 -8.00 -2.12 -4.48
N ILE A 82 -7.74 -2.95 -3.48
CA ILE A 82 -6.82 -4.09 -3.56
C ILE A 82 -7.64 -5.37 -3.46
N ALA A 83 -7.61 -6.19 -4.49
CA ALA A 83 -8.21 -7.51 -4.50
C ALA A 83 -7.16 -8.62 -4.39
N ILE A 84 -7.48 -9.65 -3.61
CA ILE A 84 -6.70 -10.89 -3.53
C ILE A 84 -7.49 -11.99 -4.22
N VAL A 85 -6.91 -12.53 -5.28
CA VAL A 85 -7.60 -13.50 -6.17
C VAL A 85 -6.80 -14.78 -6.33
N LYS A 86 -7.49 -15.86 -6.70
CA LYS A 86 -6.83 -17.08 -7.18
C LYS A 86 -6.57 -16.97 -8.68
N ASN A 87 -5.45 -17.53 -9.16
CA ASN A 87 -5.04 -17.46 -10.57
C ASN A 87 -6.06 -18.07 -11.55
N ASN A 88 -6.90 -19.00 -11.11
CA ASN A 88 -7.98 -19.55 -11.95
C ASN A 88 -9.29 -18.75 -11.90
N THR A 89 -9.44 -17.79 -10.98
CA THR A 89 -10.70 -17.06 -10.75
C THR A 89 -10.65 -15.58 -11.13
N TYR A 90 -9.49 -15.01 -11.44
CA TYR A 90 -9.37 -13.56 -11.70
C TYR A 90 -10.18 -13.06 -12.91
N ARG A 91 -10.49 -13.94 -13.87
CA ARG A 91 -11.35 -13.62 -15.04
C ARG A 91 -12.82 -13.90 -14.80
N SER A 92 -13.18 -14.46 -13.65
CA SER A 92 -14.57 -14.78 -13.32
C SER A 92 -15.42 -13.51 -13.27
N MET A 93 -16.69 -13.63 -13.66
CA MET A 93 -17.65 -12.53 -13.63
C MET A 93 -17.75 -11.86 -12.25
N PRO A 94 -17.74 -12.59 -11.12
CA PRO A 94 -17.67 -11.99 -9.78
C PRO A 94 -16.52 -11.00 -9.58
N VAL A 95 -15.31 -11.35 -10.03
CA VAL A 95 -14.12 -10.49 -9.86
C VAL A 95 -14.17 -9.32 -10.83
N LYS A 96 -14.57 -9.56 -12.07
CA LYS A 96 -14.74 -8.49 -13.08
C LYS A 96 -15.81 -7.49 -12.68
N GLY A 97 -16.92 -7.96 -12.11
CA GLY A 97 -18.00 -7.11 -11.63
C GLY A 97 -17.49 -6.13 -10.58
N THR A 98 -16.76 -6.61 -9.57
CA THR A 98 -16.17 -5.72 -8.56
C THR A 98 -15.15 -4.76 -9.15
N GLN A 99 -14.29 -5.23 -10.07
CA GLN A 99 -13.34 -4.35 -10.76
C GLN A 99 -14.05 -3.21 -11.49
N MET A 100 -15.10 -3.51 -12.26
CA MET A 100 -15.87 -2.49 -12.97
C MET A 100 -16.54 -1.50 -12.02
N LEU A 101 -17.09 -1.97 -10.89
CA LEU A 101 -17.68 -1.08 -9.88
C LEU A 101 -16.64 -0.11 -9.32
N VAL A 102 -15.43 -0.59 -9.01
CA VAL A 102 -14.33 0.25 -8.51
C VAL A 102 -13.93 1.29 -9.55
N GLU A 103 -13.67 0.84 -10.78
CA GLU A 103 -13.22 1.71 -11.88
C GLU A 103 -14.27 2.77 -12.24
N ASN A 104 -15.56 2.41 -12.24
CA ASN A 104 -16.66 3.35 -12.48
C ASN A 104 -16.78 4.44 -11.41
N ARG A 105 -16.26 4.21 -10.21
CA ARG A 105 -16.17 5.20 -9.13
C ARG A 105 -14.88 6.02 -9.17
N GLY A 106 -14.06 5.84 -10.21
CA GLY A 106 -12.82 6.60 -10.42
C GLY A 106 -11.66 6.17 -9.52
N MET A 107 -11.74 4.99 -8.90
CA MET A 107 -10.69 4.45 -8.04
C MET A 107 -9.74 3.56 -8.85
N ASP A 108 -8.47 3.54 -8.47
CA ASP A 108 -7.52 2.57 -9.00
C ASP A 108 -7.84 1.16 -8.47
N TYR A 109 -7.53 0.15 -9.27
CA TYR A 109 -7.75 -1.25 -8.92
C TYR A 109 -6.48 -2.08 -9.15
N ILE A 110 -6.01 -2.75 -8.09
CA ILE A 110 -4.89 -3.70 -8.18
C ILE A 110 -5.28 -5.08 -7.68
N ARG A 111 -4.60 -6.08 -8.24
CA ARG A 111 -4.78 -7.49 -7.88
C ARG A 111 -3.47 -8.13 -7.46
N PHE A 112 -3.53 -8.87 -6.37
CA PHE A 112 -2.51 -9.83 -5.98
C PHE A 112 -3.06 -11.24 -6.10
N PHE A 113 -2.22 -12.17 -6.55
CA PHE A 113 -2.58 -13.56 -6.74
C PHE A 113 -2.07 -14.38 -5.57
N ARG A 114 -2.93 -15.17 -4.91
CA ARG A 114 -2.55 -15.98 -3.75
C ARG A 114 -1.41 -16.95 -4.04
N GLU A 115 -1.35 -17.43 -5.28
CA GLU A 115 -0.39 -18.46 -5.72
C GLU A 115 0.99 -17.88 -6.09
N LEU A 116 1.14 -16.54 -6.13
CA LEU A 116 2.42 -15.90 -6.39
C LEU A 116 3.14 -15.60 -5.08
N GLU A 117 4.47 -15.50 -5.16
CA GLU A 117 5.33 -15.21 -4.01
C GLU A 117 4.98 -13.88 -3.32
N ASN A 118 4.57 -12.88 -4.10
CA ASN A 118 4.22 -11.53 -3.66
C ASN A 118 5.21 -11.03 -2.59
N ARG A 119 6.45 -10.83 -3.01
CA ARG A 119 7.49 -10.34 -2.12
C ARG A 119 7.11 -8.97 -1.54
N PRO A 120 7.55 -8.63 -0.32
CA PRO A 120 7.11 -7.40 0.35
C PRO A 120 7.48 -6.12 -0.40
N ASP A 121 8.68 -6.09 -0.98
CA ASP A 121 9.19 -5.00 -1.83
C ASP A 121 8.33 -4.82 -3.08
N TYR A 122 7.93 -5.92 -3.71
CA TYR A 122 7.01 -5.92 -4.85
C TYR A 122 5.62 -5.39 -4.47
N ILE A 123 5.02 -5.89 -3.38
CA ILE A 123 3.71 -5.44 -2.91
C ILE A 123 3.74 -3.94 -2.67
N ARG A 124 4.73 -3.47 -1.89
CA ARG A 124 4.87 -2.07 -1.53
C ARG A 124 5.06 -1.17 -2.74
N SER A 125 6.00 -1.51 -3.63
CA SER A 125 6.24 -0.76 -4.87
C SER A 125 4.98 -0.65 -5.72
N ARG A 126 4.25 -1.75 -5.87
CA ARG A 126 3.01 -1.80 -6.66
C ARG A 126 1.89 -0.96 -6.06
N ILE A 127 1.74 -0.96 -4.73
CA ILE A 127 0.76 -0.10 -4.05
C ILE A 127 1.12 1.37 -4.24
N ILE A 128 2.38 1.75 -3.98
CA ILE A 128 2.84 3.15 -4.09
C ILE A 128 2.69 3.67 -5.52
N SER A 129 2.90 2.85 -6.54
CA SER A 129 2.71 3.26 -7.94
C SER A 129 1.28 3.71 -8.30
N LYS A 130 0.31 3.51 -7.40
CA LYS A 130 -1.11 3.79 -7.58
C LYS A 130 -1.70 4.79 -6.57
N LEU A 131 -0.89 5.38 -5.68
CA LEU A 131 -1.31 6.33 -4.63
C LEU A 131 -0.81 7.76 -4.88
#